data_AF-A0A8T7LCF4-F1
#
_entry.id   AF-A0A8T7LCF4-F1
#
_cell.length_a   1.000
_cell.length_b   1.000
_cell.length_c   1.000
_cell.angle_alpha   90.00
_cell.angle_beta   90.00
_cell.angle_gamma   90.00
#
_symmetry.space_group_name_H-M   'P 1'
#
loop_
_entity.id
_entity.type
_entity.pdbx_description
1 polymer ?
#
loop_
_entity_poly.entity_id
_entity_poly.type
_entity_poly.pdbx_seq_one_letter_code
_entity_poly.pdbx_strand_id
1 'polypeptide(L)' 'MTTLLGVIVCLIIAIIVIGATGFVVALKLGIIVREATKPGHLDSGNYTLDQGHEVRPEEERRE' A
#
# COMPACT_ATOMS: atom_id res chain seq x y z
N MET A 1 -37.27 14.89 13.23
CA MET A 1 -36.66 14.00 12.22
C MET A 1 -35.93 14.77 11.12
N THR A 2 -36.53 15.80 10.54
CA THR A 2 -35.91 16.64 9.48
C THR A 2 -34.69 17.43 9.93
N THR A 3 -34.71 17.99 11.15
CA THR A 3 -33.57 18.73 11.73
C THR A 3 -32.36 17.83 12.01
N LEU A 4 -32.60 16.63 12.55
CA LEU A 4 -31.56 15.62 12.79
C LEU A 4 -30.90 15.18 11.47
N LEU A 5 -31.71 14.92 10.44
CA LEU A 5 -31.20 14.59 9.10
C LEU A 5 -30.31 15.71 8.54
N GLY A 6 -30.74 16.97 8.68
CA GLY A 6 -29.96 18.14 8.24
C GLY A 6 -28.60 18.25 8.95
N VAL A 7 -28.55 17.98 10.25
CA VAL A 7 -27.30 17.98 11.02
C VAL A 7 -26.36 16.87 10.54
N ILE A 8 -26.88 15.67 10.30
CA ILE A 8 -26.08 14.54 9.81
C ILE A 8 -25.48 14.87 8.43
N VAL A 9 -26.28 15.44 7.52
CA VAL A 9 -25.79 15.84 6.19
C VAL A 9 -24.70 16.91 6.30
N CYS A 10 -24.87 17.92 7.17
CA CYS A 10 -23.84 18.94 7.39
C CYS A 10 -22.54 18.35 7.92
N LEU A 11 -22.61 17.38 8.84
CA LEU A 11 -21.43 16.69 9.37
C LEU A 11 -20.72 15.88 8.28
N ILE A 12 -21.46 15.17 7.44
CA ILE A 12 -20.89 14.42 6.30
C ILE A 12 -20.16 15.38 5.35
N ILE A 13 -20.79 16.50 5.00
CA ILE A 13 -20.17 17.51 4.13
C ILE A 13 -18.91 18.08 4.77
N ALA A 14 -18.94 18.40 6.06
CA ALA A 14 -17.77 18.92 6.77
C ALA A 14 -16.60 17.93 6.75
N ILE A 15 -16.85 16.65 6.99
CA ILE A 15 -15.83 15.59 6.92
C ILE A 15 -15.22 15.49 5.51
N ILE A 16 -16.06 15.52 4.48
CA ILE A 16 -15.61 15.46 3.08
C ILE A 16 -14.70 16.66 2.76
N VAL A 17 -15.09 17.87 3.15
CA VAL A 17 -14.32 19.09 2.90
C VAL A 17 -12.96 19.03 3.62
N ILE A 18 -12.95 18.62 4.89
CA ILE A 18 -11.71 18.47 5.68
C ILE A 18 -10.80 17.42 5.04
N GLY A 19 -11.34 16.25 4.66
CA GLY A 19 -10.58 15.16 4.03
C GLY A 19 -9.99 15.57 2.69
N ALA A 20 -10.79 16.20 1.82
CA ALA A 20 -10.32 16.68 0.52
C ALA A 20 -9.21 17.73 0.66
N THR A 21 -9.38 18.68 1.58
CA THR A 21 -8.36 19.72 1.83
C THR A 21 -7.07 19.11 2.36
N GLY A 22 -7.17 18.21 3.34
CA GLY A 22 -6.01 17.49 3.89
C GLY A 22 -5.27 16.67 2.83
N PHE A 23 -5.99 16.00 1.94
CA PHE A 23 -5.42 15.23 0.84
C PHE A 23 -4.64 16.10 -0.14
N VAL A 24 -5.20 17.25 -0.55
CA VAL A 24 -4.51 18.21 -1.44
C VAL A 24 -3.24 18.76 -0.79
N VAL A 25 -3.27 19.06 0.51
CA VAL A 25 -2.09 19.50 1.27
C VAL A 25 -1.02 18.40 1.32
N ALA A 26 -1.42 17.15 1.60
CA ALA A 26 -0.49 16.01 1.62
C ALA A 26 0.17 15.75 0.25
N LEU A 27 -0.59 15.93 -0.85
CA LEU A 27 -0.05 15.88 -2.21
C LEU A 27 0.97 17.00 -2.44
N LYS A 28 0.64 18.26 -2.10
CA LYS A 28 1.54 19.40 -2.31
C LYS A 28 2.82 19.32 -1.47
N LEU A 29 2.75 18.78 -0.27
CA LEU A 29 3.91 18.56 0.59
C LEU A 29 4.77 17.36 0.15
N GLY A 30 4.36 16.65 -0.90
CA GLY A 30 5.08 15.47 -1.40
C GLY A 30 5.13 14.32 -0.40
N ILE A 31 4.29 14.32 0.65
CA ILE A 31 4.27 13.29 1.70
C ILE A 31 3.95 11.93 1.08
N ILE A 32 2.97 11.90 0.17
CA ILE A 32 2.55 10.67 -0.53
C ILE A 32 3.67 10.12 -1.40
N VAL A 33 4.36 10.99 -2.15
CA VAL A 33 5.50 10.59 -2.99
C VAL A 33 6.65 10.11 -2.12
N ARG A 34 6.97 10.85 -1.05
CA ARG A 34 8.02 10.49 -0.09
C ARG A 34 7.77 9.14 0.58
N GLU A 35 6.52 8.86 0.94
CA GLU A 35 6.13 7.58 1.52
C GLU A 35 6.21 6.46 0.49
N ALA A 36 5.76 6.70 -0.76
CA ALA A 36 5.85 5.73 -1.85
C ALA A 36 7.30 5.46 -2.31
N THR A 37 8.21 6.42 -2.12
CA THR A 37 9.65 6.23 -2.39
C THR A 37 10.38 5.50 -1.28
N LYS A 38 9.74 5.27 -0.11
CA LYS A 38 10.37 4.41 0.89
C LYS A 38 10.56 3.04 0.25
N PRO A 39 11.79 2.50 0.25
CA PRO A 39 11.97 1.14 -0.20
C PRO A 39 11.02 0.30 0.64
N GLY A 40 10.08 -0.38 -0.02
CA GLY A 40 9.33 -1.43 0.63
C GLY A 40 10.33 -2.35 1.32
N HIS A 41 9.94 -2.99 2.42
CA HIS A 41 10.63 -4.19 2.84
C HIS A 41 10.41 -5.21 1.72
N LEU A 42 11.18 -5.07 0.64
CA LEU A 42 11.44 -6.14 -0.28
C LEU A 42 12.01 -7.20 0.65
N ASP A 43 11.28 -8.30 0.78
CA ASP A 43 11.82 -9.55 1.25
C ASP A 43 12.81 -10.02 0.18
N SER A 44 13.85 -9.21 -0.05
CA SER A 44 15.07 -9.59 -0.71
C SER A 44 15.87 -10.38 0.31
N GLY A 45 15.25 -11.44 0.83
CA GLY A 45 16.00 -12.62 1.18
C GLY A 45 16.93 -12.88 0.00
N ASN A 46 18.19 -13.13 0.32
CA ASN A 46 19.23 -13.41 -0.65
C ASN A 46 18.86 -14.72 -1.36
N TYR A 47 17.96 -14.65 -2.35
CA TYR A 47 17.65 -15.72 -3.29
C TYR A 47 18.85 -15.84 -4.22
N THR A 48 19.95 -16.33 -3.68
CA THR A 48 21.08 -16.78 -4.48
C THR A 48 20.63 -17.99 -5.28
N LEU A 49 21.04 -18.07 -6.54
CA LEU A 49 20.91 -19.28 -7.36
C LEU A 49 21.49 -20.53 -6.67
N ASP A 50 22.33 -20.35 -5.65
CA ASP A 50 22.83 -21.38 -4.73
C ASP A 50 21.74 -22.05 -3.87
N GLN A 51 20.55 -21.46 -3.80
CA GLN A 51 19.36 -22.07 -3.18
C GLN A 51 18.52 -22.88 -4.17
N GLY A 52 18.88 -22.88 -5.45
CA GLY A 52 18.33 -23.81 -6.43
C GLY A 52 18.88 -25.20 -6.13
N HIS A 53 17.99 -26.17 -5.90
CA HIS A 53 18.38 -27.58 -5.94
C HIS A 53 18.97 -27.86 -7.32
N GLU A 54 20.28 -28.14 -7.40
CA GLU A 54 20.89 -28.65 -8.63
C GLU A 54 20.26 -30.01 -8.92
N VAL A 55 19.25 -30.03 -9.79
CA VAL A 55 18.68 -31.28 -10.31
C VAL A 55 19.77 -31.92 -11.17
N ARG A 56 20.49 -32.88 -10.61
CA ARG A 56 21.46 -33.66 -11.37
C ARG A 56 20.69 -34.64 -12.26
N PRO A 57 21.04 -34.78 -13.54
CA PRO A 57 20.34 -35.70 -14.45
C PRO A 57 20.41 -37.18 -14.00
N GLU A 58 21.29 -37.49 -13.05
CA GLU A 58 21.40 -38.79 -12.37
C GLU A 58 20.18 -39.09 -11.45
N GLU A 59 19.52 -38.07 -10.90
CA GLU A 59 18.38 -38.19 -9.97
C GLU A 59 17.05 -38.46 -10.70
N GLU A 60 16.95 -38.09 -11.99
CA GLU A 60 15.77 -38.32 -12.82
C GLU A 60 15.62 -39.80 -13.27
N ARG A 61 16.65 -40.63 -13.05
CA ARG A 61 16.69 -42.03 -13.51
C ARG A 61 16.42 -43.08 -12.42
N ARG A 62 15.74 -42.70 -11.34
CA ARG A 62 15.17 -43.65 -10.37
C ARG A 62 13.65 -43.60 -10.41
N GLU A 63 13.08 -44.17 -11.47
CA GLU A 63 11.76 -44.80 -11.47
C GLU A 63 11.92 -46.28 -11.81
#